data_AF-A0A4W4DVU3-F1
#
_entry.id   AF-A0A4W4DVU3-F1
#
_cell.length_a   1.000
_cell.length_b   1.000
_cell.length_c   1.000
_cell.angle_alpha   90.00
_cell.angle_beta   90.00
_cell.angle_gamma   90.00
#
_symmetry.space_group_name_H-M   'P 1'
#
loop_
_entity.id
_entity.type
_entity.pdbx_description
1 polymer ?
#
loop_
_entity_poly.entity_id
_entity_poly.type
_entity_poly.pdbx_seq_one_letter_code
_entity_poly.pdbx_strand_id
1 'polypeptide(L)'
;MPKATVCHVYLSSETPRIEFYLGNYSMPKDVMFALKETAYIGGNTNTGKAILHTVRNFFNPDYGVRRGHPRIIVAFVDGWPSDNLEDAAVMARESGVNVFVVTVAKPIPEEMALVRDQDFMKKAVCKDNGFFTMTMPSWFSTNKFVKPLAQKVCSVDQLLCSKTCYNSVNLGFLIDGSSSVGDTNFRLVLNLLMAIARNFDISEIGSRVGAVQFTYDQRLEFGFNENTRKDDALRAIQNIPYMSGGTATGDAITYTVENLFQPRTVGIGKKFLIIITDGQSYDDVRGPAIAAQREGITVYSVGVAWAPMEDLRAMASEPKDTHTFFTREFTGLEQLELPIHCNTYTQPFP
;
A
#
# COMPACT_ATOMS: atom_id res chain seq x y z
N MET A 1 -22.33 20.28 -12.72
CA MET A 1 -21.46 19.91 -13.88
C MET A 1 -21.40 18.40 -13.94
N PRO A 2 -21.85 17.73 -15.02
CA PRO A 2 -21.93 16.27 -15.02
C PRO A 2 -20.52 15.68 -15.11
N LYS A 3 -20.08 15.03 -14.04
CA LYS A 3 -18.78 14.39 -13.89
C LYS A 3 -18.82 13.01 -14.57
N ALA A 4 -18.62 12.96 -15.88
CA ALA A 4 -18.43 11.67 -16.56
C ALA A 4 -17.06 11.09 -16.17
N THR A 5 -17.05 9.93 -15.53
CA THR A 5 -15.88 9.05 -15.45
C THR A 5 -15.94 8.18 -16.70
N VAL A 6 -15.08 8.48 -17.68
CA VAL A 6 -15.08 7.79 -18.97
C VAL A 6 -14.46 6.40 -18.80
N CYS A 7 -15.24 5.35 -19.06
CA CYS A 7 -14.78 3.97 -19.18
C CYS A 7 -14.30 3.73 -20.62
N HIS A 8 -13.10 3.18 -20.79
CA HIS A 8 -12.56 2.78 -22.09
C HIS A 8 -12.94 1.33 -22.41
N VAL A 9 -13.10 1.03 -23.70
CA VAL A 9 -13.37 -0.31 -24.24
C VAL A 9 -12.13 -0.77 -24.99
N TYR A 10 -11.56 -1.88 -24.52
CA TYR A 10 -10.42 -2.54 -25.14
C TYR A 10 -10.90 -3.63 -26.11
N LEU A 11 -10.33 -3.64 -27.32
CA LEU A 11 -10.42 -4.75 -28.26
C LEU A 11 -9.04 -5.38 -28.35
N SER A 12 -8.93 -6.66 -27.99
CA SER A 12 -7.66 -7.39 -28.00
C SER A 12 -7.41 -8.03 -29.35
N SER A 13 -6.45 -7.54 -30.13
CA SER A 13 -5.85 -8.32 -31.22
C SER A 13 -4.40 -7.93 -31.47
N GLU A 14 -3.46 -8.74 -30.99
CA GLU A 14 -1.99 -8.64 -31.16
C GLU A 14 -1.29 -7.37 -30.65
N THR A 15 -1.80 -6.17 -30.95
CA THR A 15 -1.26 -4.87 -30.57
C THR A 15 -2.34 -4.02 -29.88
N PRO A 16 -2.15 -3.62 -28.61
CA PRO A 16 -3.10 -2.75 -27.93
C PRO A 16 -3.25 -1.39 -28.62
N ARG A 17 -4.49 -0.88 -28.72
CA ARG A 17 -4.80 0.45 -29.27
C ARG A 17 -5.70 1.25 -28.33
N ILE A 18 -5.45 2.56 -28.25
CA ILE A 18 -6.31 3.52 -27.57
C ILE A 18 -7.27 4.14 -28.59
N GLU A 19 -8.58 3.89 -28.45
CA GLU A 19 -9.61 4.47 -29.32
C GLU A 19 -9.85 5.97 -29.05
N PHE A 20 -9.84 6.40 -27.78
CA PHE A 20 -9.93 7.80 -27.37
C PHE A 20 -9.45 7.94 -25.92
N TYR A 21 -8.97 9.13 -25.54
CA TYR A 21 -8.48 9.44 -24.19
C TYR A 21 -9.56 10.05 -23.29
N LEU A 22 -9.28 10.13 -21.97
CA LEU A 22 -10.20 10.67 -20.95
C LEU A 22 -10.63 12.11 -21.25
N GLY A 23 -9.74 12.92 -21.85
CA GLY A 23 -10.00 14.31 -22.19
C GLY A 23 -10.79 14.55 -23.49
N ASN A 24 -11.01 13.51 -24.33
CA ASN A 24 -11.64 13.71 -25.65
C ASN A 24 -13.12 14.09 -25.59
N TYR A 25 -13.85 13.64 -24.57
CA TYR A 25 -15.29 13.82 -24.46
C TYR A 25 -15.70 14.28 -23.06
N SER A 26 -16.57 15.29 -22.98
CA SER A 26 -17.10 15.81 -21.72
C SER A 26 -18.53 15.36 -21.41
N MET A 27 -19.26 14.85 -22.40
CA MET A 27 -20.66 14.46 -22.28
C MET A 27 -20.85 12.95 -22.50
N PRO A 28 -21.68 12.27 -21.68
CA PRO A 28 -21.92 10.84 -21.84
C PRO A 28 -22.42 10.43 -23.22
N LYS A 29 -23.25 11.26 -23.86
CA LYS A 29 -23.79 10.99 -25.21
C LYS A 29 -22.70 10.86 -26.27
N ASP A 30 -21.61 11.63 -26.17
CA ASP A 30 -20.54 11.66 -27.16
C ASP A 30 -19.64 10.43 -26.98
N VAL A 31 -19.41 10.02 -25.73
CA VAL A 31 -18.75 8.75 -25.41
C VAL A 31 -19.56 7.57 -25.97
N MET A 32 -20.88 7.56 -25.77
CA MET A 32 -21.74 6.51 -26.32
C MET A 32 -21.70 6.43 -27.85
N PHE A 33 -21.58 7.57 -28.53
CA PHE A 33 -21.42 7.61 -29.97
C PHE A 33 -20.07 7.04 -30.39
N ALA A 34 -18.98 7.49 -29.77
CA ALA A 34 -17.63 6.99 -30.03
C ALA A 34 -17.52 5.47 -29.83
N LEU A 35 -18.17 4.93 -28.78
CA LEU A 35 -18.22 3.49 -28.51
C LEU A 35 -18.99 2.68 -29.57
N LYS A 36 -19.95 3.29 -30.27
CA LYS A 36 -20.66 2.61 -31.38
C LYS A 36 -19.82 2.51 -32.63
N GLU A 37 -18.88 3.44 -32.82
CA GLU A 37 -18.00 3.51 -33.98
C GLU A 37 -16.73 2.66 -33.83
N THR A 38 -16.47 2.08 -32.65
CA THR A 38 -15.28 1.23 -32.46
C THR A 38 -15.40 -0.06 -33.26
N ALA A 39 -14.44 -0.29 -34.18
CA ALA A 39 -14.42 -1.45 -35.05
C ALA A 39 -13.80 -2.68 -34.36
N TYR A 40 -14.42 -3.85 -34.52
CA TYR A 40 -13.83 -5.12 -34.09
C TYR A 40 -12.62 -5.49 -34.96
N ILE A 41 -11.51 -5.84 -34.31
CA ILE A 41 -10.21 -6.04 -34.97
C ILE A 41 -9.75 -7.51 -35.09
N GLY A 42 -10.35 -8.47 -34.37
CA GLY A 42 -10.01 -9.91 -34.49
C GLY A 42 -8.94 -10.39 -33.51
N GLY A 43 -8.13 -11.41 -33.87
CA GLY A 43 -6.85 -11.82 -33.24
C GLY A 43 -6.82 -12.34 -31.78
N ASN A 44 -5.60 -12.41 -31.22
CA ASN A 44 -5.30 -13.06 -29.93
C ASN A 44 -5.64 -12.19 -28.69
N THR A 45 -6.01 -12.87 -27.59
CA THR A 45 -6.42 -12.27 -26.31
C THR A 45 -5.22 -11.91 -25.41
N ASN A 46 -4.40 -10.93 -25.83
CA ASN A 46 -3.24 -10.42 -25.06
C ASN A 46 -3.68 -9.39 -23.99
N THR A 47 -4.32 -9.87 -22.92
CA THR A 47 -4.86 -9.02 -21.86
C THR A 47 -3.75 -8.37 -21.02
N GLY A 48 -2.65 -9.06 -20.77
CA GLY A 48 -1.50 -8.50 -20.05
C GLY A 48 -0.90 -7.30 -20.79
N LYS A 49 -0.59 -7.46 -22.08
CA LYS A 49 -0.10 -6.35 -22.92
C LYS A 49 -1.08 -5.17 -22.95
N ALA A 50 -2.38 -5.43 -22.98
CA ALA A 50 -3.42 -4.41 -22.96
C ALA A 50 -3.37 -3.54 -21.71
N ILE A 51 -3.36 -4.19 -20.54
CA ILE A 51 -3.28 -3.53 -19.24
C ILE A 51 -1.99 -2.73 -19.18
N LEU A 52 -0.86 -3.33 -19.56
CA LEU A 52 0.45 -2.67 -19.55
C LEU A 52 0.48 -1.42 -20.44
N HIS A 53 -0.03 -1.53 -21.66
CA HIS A 53 -0.11 -0.40 -22.59
C HIS A 53 -1.02 0.72 -22.06
N THR A 54 -2.15 0.37 -21.46
CA THR A 54 -3.07 1.33 -20.83
C THR A 54 -2.39 2.06 -19.68
N VAL A 55 -1.73 1.32 -18.78
CA VAL A 55 -1.03 1.93 -17.63
C VAL A 55 0.06 2.91 -18.08
N ARG A 56 0.80 2.58 -19.14
CA ARG A 56 1.90 3.42 -19.65
C ARG A 56 1.45 4.66 -20.40
N ASN A 57 0.39 4.54 -21.22
CA ASN A 57 0.08 5.56 -22.23
C ASN A 57 -1.25 6.28 -21.99
N PHE A 58 -2.21 5.67 -21.29
CA PHE A 58 -3.55 6.22 -21.14
C PHE A 58 -3.67 7.16 -19.94
N PHE A 59 -3.08 6.77 -18.79
CA PHE A 59 -3.17 7.55 -17.56
C PHE A 59 -2.14 8.69 -17.48
N ASN A 60 -2.19 9.60 -18.45
CA ASN A 60 -1.35 10.80 -18.54
C ASN A 60 -2.18 12.08 -18.26
N PRO A 61 -1.67 13.05 -17.46
CA PRO A 61 -2.30 14.36 -17.29
C PRO A 61 -2.68 15.07 -18.60
N ASP A 62 -1.85 15.00 -19.62
CA ASP A 62 -2.10 15.61 -20.94
C ASP A 62 -3.32 15.00 -21.65
N TYR A 63 -3.72 13.80 -21.22
CA TYR A 63 -4.83 13.02 -21.77
C TYR A 63 -6.07 13.00 -20.87
N GLY A 64 -6.14 13.91 -19.87
CA GLY A 64 -7.33 14.13 -19.07
C GLY A 64 -7.38 13.41 -17.72
N VAL A 65 -6.24 12.85 -17.26
CA VAL A 65 -6.14 12.36 -15.88
C VAL A 65 -6.24 13.51 -14.89
N ARG A 66 -7.05 13.32 -13.85
CA ARG A 66 -7.27 14.30 -12.78
C ARG A 66 -6.64 13.86 -11.47
N ARG A 67 -5.97 14.78 -10.77
CA ARG A 67 -5.44 14.54 -9.42
C ARG A 67 -6.59 14.21 -8.45
N GLY A 68 -6.33 13.31 -7.50
CA GLY A 68 -7.30 12.91 -6.47
C GLY A 68 -8.48 12.07 -6.96
N HIS A 69 -8.47 11.63 -8.22
CA HIS A 69 -9.49 10.73 -8.77
C HIS A 69 -8.89 9.34 -8.97
N PRO A 70 -9.64 8.26 -8.63
CA PRO A 70 -9.14 6.91 -8.81
C PRO A 70 -8.93 6.60 -10.30
N ARG A 71 -7.87 5.84 -10.58
CA ARG A 71 -7.62 5.28 -11.91
C ARG A 71 -8.09 3.84 -11.92
N ILE A 72 -8.93 3.52 -12.90
CA ILE A 72 -9.63 2.25 -12.96
C ILE A 72 -9.53 1.72 -14.39
N ILE A 73 -9.14 0.46 -14.53
CA ILE A 73 -9.24 -0.33 -15.75
C ILE A 73 -10.32 -1.38 -15.50
N VAL A 74 -11.25 -1.54 -16.44
CA VAL A 74 -12.20 -2.66 -16.44
C VAL A 74 -11.88 -3.52 -17.66
N ALA A 75 -11.22 -4.66 -17.44
CA ALA A 75 -10.87 -5.61 -18.47
C ALA A 75 -11.98 -6.64 -18.65
N PHE A 76 -12.63 -6.63 -19.80
CA PHE A 76 -13.54 -7.69 -20.21
C PHE A 76 -12.76 -8.75 -20.97
N VAL A 77 -12.82 -10.00 -20.50
CA VAL A 77 -12.10 -11.13 -21.09
C VAL A 77 -13.12 -12.22 -21.42
N ASP A 78 -13.20 -12.58 -22.70
CA ASP A 78 -13.98 -13.74 -23.15
C ASP A 78 -13.09 -14.99 -23.04
N GLY A 79 -13.43 -15.92 -22.15
CA GLY A 79 -12.57 -17.06 -21.85
C GLY A 79 -11.31 -16.70 -21.04
N TRP A 80 -10.13 -16.82 -21.64
CA TRP A 80 -8.83 -16.66 -20.97
C TRP A 80 -7.79 -15.89 -21.79
N PRO A 81 -6.81 -15.24 -21.13
CA PRO A 81 -5.73 -14.54 -21.81
C PRO A 81 -4.74 -15.51 -22.47
N SER A 82 -4.17 -15.08 -23.60
CA SER A 82 -3.11 -15.79 -24.33
C SER A 82 -1.70 -15.45 -23.80
N ASP A 83 -1.58 -14.43 -22.96
CA ASP A 83 -0.34 -13.94 -22.36
C ASP A 83 -0.36 -14.02 -20.81
N ASN A 84 0.80 -13.76 -20.20
CA ASN A 84 0.95 -13.66 -18.75
C ASN A 84 0.57 -12.24 -18.29
N LEU A 85 -0.23 -12.14 -17.23
CA LEU A 85 -0.69 -10.87 -16.68
C LEU A 85 0.19 -10.34 -15.54
N GLU A 86 1.17 -11.11 -15.05
CA GLU A 86 1.96 -10.76 -13.85
C GLU A 86 2.63 -9.40 -13.97
N ASP A 87 3.45 -9.17 -15.00
CA ASP A 87 4.16 -7.90 -15.20
C ASP A 87 3.20 -6.71 -15.35
N ALA A 88 2.09 -6.94 -16.05
CA ALA A 88 1.07 -5.94 -16.26
C ALA A 88 0.32 -5.60 -14.97
N ALA A 89 0.07 -6.61 -14.14
CA ALA A 89 -0.57 -6.47 -12.85
C ALA A 89 0.35 -5.75 -11.85
N VAL A 90 1.62 -6.14 -11.79
CA VAL A 90 2.64 -5.44 -11.00
C VAL A 90 2.68 -3.97 -11.42
N MET A 91 2.81 -3.69 -12.71
CA MET A 91 2.87 -2.30 -13.18
C MET A 91 1.58 -1.52 -12.90
N ALA A 92 0.40 -2.14 -13.04
CA ALA A 92 -0.88 -1.51 -12.72
C ALA A 92 -0.98 -1.19 -11.21
N ARG A 93 -0.59 -2.15 -10.35
CA ARG A 93 -0.55 -1.99 -8.89
C ARG A 93 0.38 -0.86 -8.47
N GLU A 94 1.64 -0.90 -8.90
CA GLU A 94 2.67 0.11 -8.62
C GLU A 94 2.27 1.48 -9.16
N SER A 95 1.66 1.49 -10.34
CA SER A 95 1.15 2.72 -10.93
C SER A 95 -0.10 3.20 -10.23
N GLY A 96 -0.71 2.45 -9.31
CA GLY A 96 -1.88 2.85 -8.53
C GLY A 96 -3.19 2.84 -9.32
N VAL A 97 -3.32 1.87 -10.22
CA VAL A 97 -4.45 1.67 -11.13
C VAL A 97 -5.22 0.44 -10.67
N ASN A 98 -6.50 0.60 -10.36
CA ASN A 98 -7.37 -0.52 -9.98
C ASN A 98 -7.80 -1.27 -11.23
N VAL A 99 -7.38 -2.51 -11.35
CA VAL A 99 -7.85 -3.39 -12.42
C VAL A 99 -9.04 -4.19 -11.90
N PHE A 100 -10.18 -4.08 -12.57
CA PHE A 100 -11.29 -5.00 -12.45
C PHE A 100 -11.24 -5.97 -13.63
N VAL A 101 -11.32 -7.27 -13.34
CA VAL A 101 -11.40 -8.28 -14.40
C VAL A 101 -12.79 -8.89 -14.41
N VAL A 102 -13.43 -8.78 -15.57
CA VAL A 102 -14.75 -9.34 -15.85
C VAL A 102 -14.58 -10.46 -16.86
N THR A 103 -14.69 -11.70 -16.42
CA THR A 103 -14.74 -12.85 -17.34
C THR A 103 -16.14 -13.04 -17.85
N VAL A 104 -16.27 -13.19 -19.16
CA VAL A 104 -17.52 -13.62 -19.80
C VAL A 104 -17.32 -15.04 -20.29
N ALA A 105 -18.30 -15.91 -20.03
CA ALA A 105 -18.26 -17.33 -20.40
C ALA A 105 -16.96 -18.03 -19.95
N LYS A 106 -16.87 -18.36 -18.65
CA LYS A 106 -15.69 -19.05 -18.08
C LYS A 106 -15.30 -20.29 -18.90
N PRO A 107 -13.99 -20.63 -18.95
CA PRO A 107 -13.53 -21.86 -19.59
C PRO A 107 -14.27 -23.07 -19.00
N ILE A 108 -14.72 -23.96 -19.87
CA ILE A 108 -15.24 -25.26 -19.43
C ILE A 108 -14.08 -26.13 -18.90
N PRO A 109 -14.34 -27.13 -18.03
CA PRO A 109 -13.29 -27.94 -17.42
C PRO A 109 -12.28 -28.54 -18.42
N GLU A 110 -12.75 -28.90 -19.61
CA GLU A 110 -11.93 -29.46 -20.70
C GLU A 110 -10.95 -28.44 -21.29
N GLU A 111 -11.30 -27.15 -21.25
CA GLU A 111 -10.48 -26.05 -21.76
C GLU A 111 -9.51 -25.50 -20.71
N MET A 112 -9.71 -25.83 -19.43
CA MET A 112 -8.85 -25.35 -18.34
C MET A 112 -7.37 -25.74 -18.51
N ALA A 113 -7.09 -26.87 -19.19
CA ALA A 113 -5.72 -27.30 -19.51
C ALA A 113 -5.03 -26.41 -20.56
N LEU A 114 -5.80 -25.66 -21.36
CA LEU A 114 -5.30 -24.72 -22.37
C LEU A 114 -5.09 -23.31 -21.80
N VAL A 115 -5.58 -23.06 -20.58
CA VAL A 115 -5.41 -21.79 -19.89
C VAL A 115 -3.97 -21.70 -19.40
N ARG A 116 -3.18 -20.86 -20.05
CA ARG A 116 -1.76 -20.67 -19.76
C ARG A 116 -1.50 -20.15 -18.33
N ASP A 117 -2.38 -19.30 -17.84
CA ASP A 117 -2.32 -18.75 -16.48
C ASP A 117 -3.68 -18.90 -15.79
N GLN A 118 -3.87 -19.98 -15.03
CA GLN A 118 -5.16 -20.31 -14.41
C GLN A 118 -5.59 -19.33 -13.31
N ASP A 119 -4.63 -18.62 -12.70
CA ASP A 119 -4.87 -17.65 -11.64
C ASP A 119 -4.87 -16.20 -12.14
N PHE A 120 -4.94 -15.97 -13.47
CA PHE A 120 -4.86 -14.63 -14.07
C PHE A 120 -5.84 -13.64 -13.44
N MET A 121 -7.04 -14.10 -13.07
CA MET A 121 -8.07 -13.28 -12.41
C MET A 121 -7.60 -12.71 -11.07
N LYS A 122 -6.90 -13.53 -10.28
CA LYS A 122 -6.40 -13.16 -8.95
C LYS A 122 -5.15 -12.30 -9.08
N LYS A 123 -4.28 -12.66 -10.02
CA LYS A 123 -3.02 -11.96 -10.27
C LYS A 123 -3.23 -10.57 -10.84
N ALA A 124 -4.19 -10.39 -11.74
CA ALA A 124 -4.42 -9.11 -12.43
C ALA A 124 -4.92 -7.99 -11.51
N VAL A 125 -5.55 -8.35 -10.39
CA VAL A 125 -6.23 -7.40 -9.52
C VAL A 125 -5.34 -6.93 -8.36
N CYS A 126 -5.79 -5.89 -7.67
CA CYS A 126 -5.10 -5.31 -6.53
C CYS A 126 -5.02 -6.25 -5.33
N LYS A 127 -6.10 -7.01 -5.12
CA LYS A 127 -6.23 -7.97 -4.01
C LYS A 127 -7.22 -9.04 -4.41
N ASP A 128 -6.87 -10.28 -4.11
CA ASP A 128 -7.78 -11.41 -4.27
C ASP A 128 -8.75 -11.51 -3.09
N ASN A 129 -9.80 -10.69 -3.12
CA ASN A 129 -10.88 -10.67 -2.13
C ASN A 129 -12.28 -10.80 -2.75
N GLY A 130 -12.35 -11.16 -4.05
CA GLY A 130 -13.60 -11.22 -4.81
C GLY A 130 -14.24 -9.86 -5.16
N PHE A 131 -13.66 -8.74 -4.72
CA PHE A 131 -14.19 -7.41 -5.03
C PHE A 131 -13.84 -6.98 -6.46
N PHE A 132 -12.59 -7.17 -6.88
CA PHE A 132 -12.08 -6.73 -8.18
C PHE A 132 -12.38 -7.70 -9.33
N THR A 133 -12.88 -8.89 -9.01
CA THR A 133 -13.22 -9.91 -10.00
C THR A 133 -14.73 -10.03 -10.14
N MET A 134 -15.18 -10.31 -11.36
CA MET A 134 -16.58 -10.63 -11.65
C MET A 134 -16.64 -11.64 -12.78
N THR A 135 -17.67 -12.49 -12.77
CA THR A 135 -17.91 -13.45 -13.83
C THR A 135 -19.34 -13.28 -14.34
N MET A 136 -19.46 -13.13 -15.65
CA MET A 136 -20.72 -13.17 -16.37
C MET A 136 -20.84 -14.51 -17.09
N PRO A 137 -22.00 -15.18 -17.04
CA PRO A 137 -22.20 -16.45 -17.73
C PRO A 137 -22.30 -16.26 -19.26
N SER A 138 -22.74 -15.09 -19.74
CA SER A 138 -22.96 -14.84 -21.16
C SER A 138 -23.06 -13.35 -21.49
N TRP A 139 -22.59 -12.98 -22.68
CA TRP A 139 -22.77 -11.65 -23.29
C TRP A 139 -24.24 -11.20 -23.36
N PHE A 140 -25.18 -12.14 -23.55
CA PHE A 140 -26.62 -11.82 -23.61
C PHE A 140 -27.20 -11.39 -22.25
N SER A 141 -26.48 -11.62 -21.16
CA SER A 141 -26.94 -11.31 -19.80
C SER A 141 -26.29 -10.05 -19.19
N THR A 142 -25.49 -9.32 -19.98
CA THR A 142 -24.70 -8.15 -19.55
C THR A 142 -25.49 -7.11 -18.76
N ASN A 143 -26.73 -6.82 -19.17
CA ASN A 143 -27.61 -5.86 -18.48
C ASN A 143 -27.79 -6.16 -16.98
N LYS A 144 -27.81 -7.43 -16.57
CA LYS A 144 -27.96 -7.83 -15.16
C LYS A 144 -26.74 -7.46 -14.31
N PHE A 145 -25.59 -7.29 -14.94
CA PHE A 145 -24.31 -7.05 -14.27
C PHE A 145 -23.84 -5.59 -14.33
N VAL A 146 -24.49 -4.74 -15.13
CA VAL A 146 -24.16 -3.30 -15.21
C VAL A 146 -24.24 -2.63 -13.83
N LYS A 147 -25.35 -2.83 -13.11
CA LYS A 147 -25.55 -2.21 -11.79
C LYS A 147 -24.53 -2.71 -10.74
N PRO A 148 -24.33 -4.04 -10.55
CA PRO A 148 -23.29 -4.55 -9.67
C PRO A 148 -21.87 -4.05 -10.02
N LEU A 149 -21.52 -4.03 -11.30
CA LEU A 149 -20.20 -3.56 -11.74
C LEU A 149 -20.02 -2.06 -11.47
N ALA A 150 -21.03 -1.25 -11.80
CA ALA A 150 -21.01 0.18 -11.54
C ALA A 150 -20.89 0.47 -10.03
N GLN A 151 -21.59 -0.30 -9.18
CA GLN A 151 -21.46 -0.18 -7.73
C GLN A 151 -20.02 -0.47 -7.27
N LYS A 152 -19.41 -1.56 -7.74
CA LYS A 152 -18.01 -1.90 -7.40
C LYS A 152 -17.03 -0.81 -7.88
N VAL A 153 -17.15 -0.37 -9.12
CA VAL A 153 -16.26 0.65 -9.72
C VAL A 153 -16.41 2.02 -9.03
N CYS A 154 -17.61 2.37 -8.57
CA CYS A 154 -17.89 3.63 -7.90
C CYS A 154 -17.62 3.63 -6.38
N SER A 155 -17.33 2.49 -5.77
CA SER A 155 -16.99 2.37 -4.34
C SER A 155 -15.54 2.78 -4.08
N VAL A 156 -15.28 4.09 -4.10
CA VAL A 156 -13.93 4.67 -3.95
C VAL A 156 -13.20 4.17 -2.70
N ASP A 157 -13.92 4.00 -1.59
CA ASP A 157 -13.35 3.54 -0.31
C ASP A 157 -12.90 2.07 -0.32
N GLN A 158 -13.33 1.30 -1.31
CA GLN A 158 -12.96 -0.12 -1.48
C GLN A 158 -11.87 -0.33 -2.54
N LEU A 159 -11.45 0.74 -3.23
CA LEU A 159 -10.36 0.68 -4.20
C LEU A 159 -9.02 0.57 -3.48
N LEU A 160 -8.20 -0.40 -3.89
CA LEU A 160 -6.97 -0.75 -3.18
C LEU A 160 -5.72 -0.31 -3.96
N CYS A 161 -5.67 -0.47 -5.27
CA CYS A 161 -4.54 0.08 -6.04
C CYS A 161 -4.70 1.59 -6.14
N SER A 162 -3.80 2.35 -5.57
CA SER A 162 -3.86 3.80 -5.73
C SER A 162 -2.46 4.39 -5.74
N LYS A 163 -2.23 5.45 -6.55
CA LYS A 163 -1.07 6.35 -6.35
C LYS A 163 -1.31 7.28 -5.18
N THR A 164 -2.48 7.17 -4.55
CA THR A 164 -2.71 7.70 -3.22
C THR A 164 -2.08 6.75 -2.20
N CYS A 165 -1.92 7.28 -1.00
CA CYS A 165 -0.94 6.97 0.04
C CYS A 165 -0.85 5.55 0.62
N TYR A 166 -1.31 4.51 -0.07
CA TYR A 166 -1.90 3.37 0.63
C TYR A 166 -1.28 1.97 0.49
N ASN A 167 -0.28 1.62 -0.34
CA ASN A 167 0.05 0.18 -0.45
C ASN A 167 1.50 -0.31 -0.59
N SER A 168 2.54 0.52 -0.48
CA SER A 168 3.87 -0.01 -0.11
C SER A 168 4.49 0.91 0.92
N VAL A 169 4.51 0.42 2.16
CA VAL A 169 4.98 1.12 3.34
C VAL A 169 6.07 0.28 3.99
N ASN A 170 7.21 0.90 4.27
CA ASN A 170 8.26 0.36 5.10
C ASN A 170 8.12 0.97 6.49
N LEU A 171 7.56 0.19 7.41
CA LEU A 171 7.27 0.60 8.77
C LEU A 171 8.36 0.10 9.71
N GLY A 172 9.29 0.99 10.08
CA GLY A 172 10.32 0.72 11.07
C GLY A 172 9.84 1.01 12.48
N PHE A 173 10.11 0.10 13.40
CA PHE A 173 9.93 0.31 14.84
C PHE A 173 11.28 0.55 15.50
N LEU A 174 11.42 1.65 16.22
CA LEU A 174 12.56 1.94 17.08
C LEU A 174 12.14 1.86 18.53
N ILE A 175 12.62 0.83 19.23
CA ILE A 175 12.05 0.34 20.47
C ILE A 175 13.03 0.58 21.61
N ASP A 176 12.63 1.38 22.59
CA ASP A 176 13.37 1.56 23.82
C ASP A 176 13.34 0.28 24.67
N GLY A 177 14.51 -0.33 24.84
CA GLY A 177 14.74 -1.51 25.68
C GLY A 177 15.49 -1.19 26.97
N SER A 178 15.49 0.09 27.38
CA SER A 178 16.22 0.56 28.56
C SER A 178 15.64 -0.01 29.87
N SER A 179 16.45 0.09 30.93
CA SER A 179 16.10 -0.42 32.25
C SER A 179 14.89 0.29 32.88
N SER A 180 14.59 1.53 32.48
CA SER A 180 13.42 2.29 32.96
C SER A 180 12.11 1.67 32.51
N VAL A 181 12.09 1.11 31.30
CA VAL A 181 10.92 0.43 30.75
C VAL A 181 10.60 -0.79 31.61
N GLY A 182 11.56 -1.70 31.78
CA GLY A 182 11.36 -2.97 32.49
C GLY A 182 10.62 -4.02 31.66
N ASP A 183 10.94 -5.31 31.89
CA ASP A 183 10.47 -6.43 31.06
C ASP A 183 8.93 -6.50 30.93
N THR A 184 8.20 -6.26 32.03
CA THR A 184 6.73 -6.31 32.03
C THR A 184 6.12 -5.24 31.12
N ASN A 185 6.63 -4.01 31.18
CA ASN A 185 6.15 -2.93 30.33
C ASN A 185 6.62 -3.08 28.88
N PHE A 186 7.81 -3.65 28.67
CA PHE A 186 8.32 -3.95 27.34
C PHE A 186 7.35 -4.87 26.58
N ARG A 187 6.71 -5.84 27.26
CA ARG A 187 5.65 -6.66 26.66
C ARG A 187 4.43 -5.84 26.20
N LEU A 188 4.06 -4.79 26.92
CA LEU A 188 2.98 -3.88 26.52
C LEU A 188 3.37 -3.07 25.28
N VAL A 189 4.64 -2.65 25.17
CA VAL A 189 5.19 -2.01 23.98
C VAL A 189 5.10 -2.95 22.77
N LEU A 190 5.56 -4.20 22.90
CA LEU A 190 5.46 -5.20 21.82
C LEU A 190 4.00 -5.48 21.41
N ASN A 191 3.07 -5.49 22.37
CA ASN A 191 1.64 -5.65 22.07
C ASN A 191 1.09 -4.50 21.22
N LEU A 192 1.43 -3.25 21.54
CA LEU A 192 1.06 -2.10 20.72
C LEU A 192 1.65 -2.24 19.31
N LEU A 193 2.92 -2.61 19.19
CA LEU A 193 3.58 -2.77 17.90
C LEU A 193 2.92 -3.85 17.03
N MET A 194 2.57 -4.99 17.64
CA MET A 194 1.81 -6.04 16.97
C MET A 194 0.43 -5.55 16.53
N ALA A 195 -0.27 -4.77 17.35
CA ALA A 195 -1.58 -4.22 17.02
C ALA A 195 -1.50 -3.28 15.82
N ILE A 196 -0.53 -2.34 15.83
CA ILE A 196 -0.25 -1.46 14.70
C ILE A 196 0.06 -2.28 13.44
N ALA A 197 1.03 -3.21 13.51
CA ALA A 197 1.45 -4.03 12.38
C ALA A 197 0.31 -4.90 11.81
N ARG A 198 -0.61 -5.36 12.66
CA ARG A 198 -1.78 -6.15 12.26
C ARG A 198 -2.72 -5.37 11.31
N ASN A 199 -2.72 -4.05 11.35
CA ASN A 199 -3.56 -3.25 10.45
C ASN A 199 -2.96 -3.07 9.05
N PHE A 200 -1.68 -3.39 8.86
CA PHE A 200 -1.01 -3.31 7.55
C PHE A 200 -1.12 -4.61 6.76
N ASP A 201 -1.14 -4.51 5.43
CA ASP A 201 -1.13 -5.67 4.52
C ASP A 201 0.32 -6.13 4.26
N ILE A 202 0.90 -6.82 5.26
CA ILE A 202 2.30 -7.26 5.24
C ILE A 202 2.49 -8.35 4.18
N SER A 203 3.23 -8.04 3.13
CA SER A 203 3.54 -8.93 2.01
C SER A 203 4.78 -8.46 1.27
N GLU A 204 5.34 -9.30 0.39
CA GLU A 204 6.48 -8.94 -0.46
C GLU A 204 6.21 -7.70 -1.32
N ILE A 205 4.97 -7.53 -1.77
CA ILE A 205 4.54 -6.43 -2.65
C ILE A 205 3.80 -5.31 -1.92
N GLY A 206 3.47 -5.52 -0.64
CA GLY A 206 2.66 -4.62 0.17
C GLY A 206 3.49 -3.86 1.19
N SER A 207 3.02 -3.87 2.43
CA SER A 207 3.76 -3.27 3.55
C SER A 207 4.85 -4.22 4.04
N ARG A 208 5.94 -3.66 4.55
CA ARG A 208 7.04 -4.38 5.20
C ARG A 208 7.29 -3.75 6.56
N VAL A 209 7.70 -4.57 7.51
CA VAL A 209 8.03 -4.12 8.87
C VAL A 209 9.47 -4.48 9.19
N GLY A 210 10.11 -3.63 9.98
CA GLY A 210 11.44 -3.87 10.53
C GLY A 210 11.51 -3.32 11.94
N ALA A 211 12.41 -3.84 12.75
CA ALA A 211 12.55 -3.44 14.14
C ALA A 211 14.02 -3.28 14.54
N VAL A 212 14.29 -2.19 15.24
CA VAL A 212 15.54 -1.92 15.93
C VAL A 212 15.19 -1.70 17.40
N GLN A 213 15.91 -2.36 18.29
CA GLN A 213 15.86 -2.10 19.72
C GLN A 213 17.10 -1.31 20.13
N PHE A 214 16.97 -0.42 21.13
CA PHE A 214 18.09 0.36 21.61
C PHE A 214 18.14 0.50 23.13
N THR A 215 19.35 0.64 23.64
CA THR A 215 19.68 1.12 24.98
C THR A 215 20.78 2.19 24.89
N TYR A 216 21.98 1.93 25.42
CA TYR A 216 23.23 2.57 24.97
C TYR A 216 23.71 1.98 23.65
N ASP A 217 23.42 0.70 23.42
CA ASP A 217 23.74 -0.02 22.19
C ASP A 217 22.48 -0.22 21.34
N GLN A 218 22.65 -0.38 20.03
CA GLN A 218 21.55 -0.63 19.09
C GLN A 218 21.62 -2.05 18.54
N ARG A 219 20.47 -2.69 18.39
CA ARG A 219 20.35 -4.02 17.80
C ARG A 219 19.26 -4.04 16.73
N LEU A 220 19.64 -4.38 15.51
CA LEU A 220 18.68 -4.76 14.47
C LEU A 220 18.06 -6.12 14.85
N GLU A 221 16.77 -6.12 15.16
CA GLU A 221 16.04 -7.36 15.48
C GLU A 221 15.66 -8.11 14.21
N PHE A 222 15.17 -7.38 13.20
CA PHE A 222 14.95 -7.86 11.84
C PHE A 222 14.73 -6.70 10.87
N GLY A 223 15.18 -6.87 9.63
CA GLY A 223 14.99 -5.93 8.54
C GLY A 223 13.69 -6.15 7.74
N PHE A 224 13.40 -5.23 6.82
CA PHE A 224 12.18 -5.22 6.01
C PHE A 224 11.95 -6.46 5.13
N ASN A 225 13.00 -7.22 4.82
CA ASN A 225 12.94 -8.35 3.89
C ASN A 225 12.96 -9.72 4.58
N GLU A 226 13.04 -9.76 5.91
CA GLU A 226 13.16 -11.02 6.65
C GLU A 226 11.80 -11.65 6.95
N ASN A 227 10.76 -10.83 7.16
CA ASN A 227 9.43 -11.27 7.55
C ASN A 227 8.36 -10.79 6.56
N THR A 228 8.34 -11.38 5.37
CA THR A 228 7.43 -10.96 4.28
C THR A 228 6.02 -11.51 4.39
N ARG A 229 5.72 -12.38 5.38
CA ARG A 229 4.36 -12.84 5.68
C ARG A 229 3.90 -12.24 6.99
N LYS A 230 2.64 -11.82 7.03
CA LYS A 230 2.03 -11.16 8.19
C LYS A 230 2.20 -11.93 9.51
N ASP A 231 1.94 -13.23 9.50
CA ASP A 231 2.06 -14.05 10.71
C ASP A 231 3.51 -14.19 11.19
N ASP A 232 4.47 -14.24 10.27
CA ASP A 232 5.90 -14.29 10.59
C ASP A 232 6.35 -12.96 11.21
N ALA A 233 5.93 -11.84 10.62
CA ALA A 233 6.20 -10.50 11.15
C ALA A 233 5.64 -10.29 12.55
N LEU A 234 4.38 -10.70 12.80
CA LEU A 234 3.77 -10.58 14.12
C LEU A 234 4.48 -11.45 15.15
N ARG A 235 4.88 -12.68 14.79
CA ARG A 235 5.70 -13.54 15.65
C ARG A 235 7.07 -12.96 15.92
N ALA A 236 7.72 -12.37 14.91
CA ALA A 236 9.03 -11.75 15.07
C ALA A 236 8.97 -10.60 16.08
N ILE A 237 7.96 -9.71 15.98
CA ILE A 237 7.72 -8.63 16.94
C ILE A 237 7.49 -9.19 18.35
N GLN A 238 6.63 -10.20 18.49
CA GLN A 238 6.28 -10.79 19.79
C GLN A 238 7.49 -11.37 20.54
N ASN A 239 8.46 -11.88 19.77
CA ASN A 239 9.62 -12.61 20.28
C ASN A 239 10.89 -11.75 20.44
N ILE A 240 10.81 -10.44 20.19
CA ILE A 240 11.92 -9.52 20.46
C ILE A 240 12.32 -9.65 21.94
N PRO A 241 13.57 -10.01 22.26
CA PRO A 241 14.00 -10.17 23.64
C PRO A 241 14.29 -8.80 24.25
N TYR A 242 13.78 -8.57 25.46
CA TYR A 242 14.05 -7.36 26.23
C TYR A 242 15.54 -7.19 26.48
N MET A 243 16.06 -6.00 26.17
CA MET A 243 17.39 -5.55 26.56
C MET A 243 17.38 -4.99 27.99
N SER A 244 18.47 -4.35 28.41
CA SER A 244 18.51 -3.54 29.62
C SER A 244 19.74 -2.65 29.53
N GLY A 245 19.61 -1.37 29.88
CA GLY A 245 20.67 -0.38 29.76
C GLY A 245 20.13 1.04 29.86
N GLY A 246 20.93 2.02 29.48
CA GLY A 246 20.49 3.42 29.38
C GLY A 246 19.71 3.69 28.08
N THR A 247 19.51 4.98 27.78
CA THR A 247 18.63 5.44 26.69
C THR A 247 19.37 6.43 25.80
N ALA A 248 19.93 5.97 24.67
CA ALA A 248 20.61 6.79 23.66
C ALA A 248 19.79 6.83 22.37
N THR A 249 18.70 7.60 22.38
CA THR A 249 17.72 7.69 21.31
C THR A 249 18.28 8.37 20.05
N GLY A 250 19.16 9.37 20.18
CA GLY A 250 19.76 10.06 19.03
C GLY A 250 20.63 9.12 18.17
N ASP A 251 21.54 8.40 18.81
CA ASP A 251 22.36 7.36 18.18
C ASP A 251 21.49 6.24 17.61
N ALA A 252 20.41 5.88 18.31
CA ALA A 252 19.46 4.88 17.84
C ALA A 252 18.73 5.28 16.55
N ILE A 253 18.35 6.55 16.41
CA ILE A 253 17.77 7.09 15.17
C ILE A 253 18.80 6.99 14.04
N THR A 254 20.04 7.41 14.28
CA THR A 254 21.12 7.35 13.28
C THR A 254 21.36 5.92 12.81
N TYR A 255 21.54 4.99 13.75
CA TYR A 255 21.71 3.57 13.45
C TYR A 255 20.54 3.02 12.62
N THR A 256 19.31 3.40 12.95
CA THR A 256 18.10 2.94 12.24
C THR A 256 18.09 3.42 10.79
N VAL A 257 18.46 4.68 10.54
CA VAL A 257 18.60 5.20 9.17
C VAL A 257 19.65 4.42 8.39
N GLU A 258 20.81 4.19 9.01
CA GLU A 258 21.97 3.56 8.38
C GLU A 258 21.85 2.05 8.19
N ASN A 259 21.06 1.34 9.00
CA ASN A 259 20.99 -0.12 9.00
C ASN A 259 19.63 -0.67 8.58
N LEU A 260 18.54 -0.02 8.99
CA LEU A 260 17.19 -0.47 8.64
C LEU A 260 16.68 0.17 7.34
N PHE A 261 16.84 1.50 7.18
CA PHE A 261 16.34 2.24 6.01
C PHE A 261 17.36 2.37 4.85
N GLN A 262 18.32 1.46 4.76
CA GLN A 262 19.31 1.47 3.68
C GLN A 262 18.64 1.45 2.30
N PRO A 263 19.04 2.33 1.36
CA PRO A 263 18.43 2.43 0.04
C PRO A 263 18.33 1.11 -0.73
N ARG A 264 19.27 0.19 -0.50
CA ARG A 264 19.31 -1.13 -1.17
C ARG A 264 18.31 -2.14 -0.60
N THR A 265 17.92 -2.02 0.67
CA THR A 265 17.10 -3.02 1.37
C THR A 265 15.67 -2.56 1.60
N VAL A 266 15.44 -1.25 1.72
CA VAL A 266 14.13 -0.66 2.02
C VAL A 266 13.17 -0.67 0.83
N GLY A 267 13.66 -0.66 -0.41
CA GLY A 267 12.80 -0.58 -1.60
C GLY A 267 12.13 0.79 -1.79
N ILE A 268 11.12 0.85 -2.67
CA ILE A 268 10.50 2.11 -3.14
C ILE A 268 9.30 2.59 -2.29
N GLY A 269 8.92 1.85 -1.26
CA GLY A 269 7.78 2.18 -0.39
C GLY A 269 8.01 3.42 0.48
N LYS A 270 6.91 4.05 0.95
CA LYS A 270 6.98 5.15 1.93
C LYS A 270 7.70 4.69 3.19
N LYS A 271 8.58 5.52 3.74
CA LYS A 271 9.35 5.20 4.93
C LYS A 271 8.70 5.84 6.15
N PHE A 272 8.28 5.01 7.10
CA PHE A 272 7.74 5.47 8.37
C PHE A 272 8.55 4.89 9.51
N LEU A 273 8.92 5.73 10.47
CA LEU A 273 9.62 5.32 11.68
C LEU A 273 8.74 5.64 12.89
N ILE A 274 8.37 4.64 13.67
CA ILE A 274 7.70 4.82 14.96
C ILE A 274 8.74 4.62 16.06
N ILE A 275 9.02 5.69 16.81
CA ILE A 275 9.93 5.70 17.95
C ILE A 275 9.08 5.59 19.21
N ILE A 276 9.37 4.61 20.08
CA ILE A 276 8.73 4.46 21.39
C ILE A 276 9.80 4.58 22.46
N THR A 277 9.61 5.48 23.42
CA THR A 277 10.49 5.69 24.57
C THR A 277 9.71 6.05 25.82
N ASP A 278 10.24 5.69 26.99
CA ASP A 278 9.65 6.04 28.28
C ASP A 278 10.41 7.16 29.00
N GLY A 279 11.54 7.61 28.44
CA GLY A 279 12.57 8.34 29.16
C GLY A 279 13.12 9.57 28.43
N GLN A 280 13.93 10.35 29.16
CA GLN A 280 14.81 11.35 28.55
C GLN A 280 16.03 10.65 27.96
N SER A 281 16.43 11.05 26.76
CA SER A 281 17.65 10.54 26.15
C SER A 281 18.91 11.13 26.79
N TYR A 282 20.00 10.37 26.81
CA TYR A 282 21.32 10.85 27.26
C TYR A 282 22.09 11.64 26.19
N ASP A 283 21.58 11.67 24.95
CA ASP A 283 22.18 12.31 23.77
C ASP A 283 21.19 13.27 23.06
N ASP A 284 21.67 14.00 22.05
CA ASP A 284 20.81 14.88 21.25
C ASP A 284 19.94 14.06 20.29
N VAL A 285 18.62 14.24 20.41
CA VAL A 285 17.64 13.57 19.53
C VAL A 285 17.28 14.40 18.30
N ARG A 286 17.51 15.72 18.33
CA ARG A 286 17.00 16.66 17.33
C ARG A 286 17.77 16.56 16.01
N GLY A 287 19.10 16.56 16.06
CA GLY A 287 19.95 16.43 14.88
C GLY A 287 19.67 15.14 14.10
N PRO A 288 19.73 13.96 14.75
CA PRO A 288 19.42 12.68 14.13
C PRO A 288 18.01 12.60 13.53
N ALA A 289 16.99 13.12 14.24
CA ALA A 289 15.62 13.13 13.73
C ALA A 289 15.47 13.98 12.47
N ILE A 290 16.08 15.17 12.43
CA ILE A 290 16.08 16.03 11.22
C ILE A 290 16.79 15.33 10.06
N ALA A 291 17.89 14.63 10.32
CA ALA A 291 18.59 13.85 9.31
C ALA A 291 17.71 12.73 8.74
N ALA A 292 17.04 11.96 9.60
CA ALA A 292 16.08 10.93 9.17
C ALA A 292 14.95 11.51 8.29
N GLN A 293 14.41 12.66 8.67
CA GLN A 293 13.37 13.36 7.91
C GLN A 293 13.85 13.82 6.53
N ARG A 294 15.11 14.28 6.43
CA ARG A 294 15.73 14.65 5.14
C ARG A 294 15.92 13.46 4.20
N GLU A 295 16.06 12.24 4.74
CA GLU A 295 16.08 10.99 3.98
C GLU A 295 14.69 10.48 3.55
N GLY A 296 13.66 11.32 3.74
CA GLY A 296 12.28 11.03 3.38
C GLY A 296 11.56 10.09 4.35
N ILE A 297 12.06 9.94 5.57
CA ILE A 297 11.45 9.12 6.62
C ILE A 297 10.51 9.98 7.44
N THR A 298 9.22 9.61 7.47
CA THR A 298 8.24 10.24 8.34
C THR A 298 8.30 9.62 9.73
N VAL A 299 8.63 10.43 10.73
CA VAL A 299 8.86 10.00 12.11
C VAL A 299 7.63 10.26 12.96
N TYR A 300 7.17 9.23 13.66
CA TYR A 300 6.19 9.29 14.73
C TYR A 300 6.91 9.04 16.06
N SER A 301 6.61 9.84 17.07
CA SER A 301 7.14 9.66 18.41
C SER A 301 6.01 9.27 19.37
N VAL A 302 6.26 8.26 20.19
CA VAL A 302 5.35 7.75 21.21
C VAL A 302 6.09 7.76 22.54
N GLY A 303 5.71 8.70 23.40
CA GLY A 303 6.24 8.78 24.76
C GLY A 303 5.35 8.07 25.77
N VAL A 304 5.98 7.47 26.77
CA VAL A 304 5.29 6.88 27.92
C VAL A 304 5.85 7.45 29.21
N ALA A 305 5.07 7.44 30.29
CA ALA A 305 5.50 7.78 31.64
C ALA A 305 6.10 9.19 31.75
N TRP A 306 7.43 9.31 31.82
CA TRP A 306 8.15 10.56 32.02
C TRP A 306 8.90 11.03 30.76
N ALA A 307 8.62 10.44 29.59
CA ALA A 307 9.19 10.89 28.31
C ALA A 307 8.96 12.40 28.08
N PRO A 308 10.03 13.20 27.88
CA PRO A 308 9.89 14.65 27.70
C PRO A 308 9.13 15.00 26.43
N MET A 309 8.01 15.73 26.57
CA MET A 309 7.18 16.14 25.42
C MET A 309 7.95 17.00 24.40
N GLU A 310 8.93 17.78 24.85
CA GLU A 310 9.79 18.56 23.94
C GLU A 310 10.64 17.66 23.03
N ASP A 311 11.22 16.59 23.58
CA ASP A 311 12.03 15.64 22.82
C ASP A 311 11.17 14.86 21.82
N LEU A 312 9.99 14.40 22.25
CA LEU A 312 9.03 13.73 21.37
C LEU A 312 8.66 14.63 20.18
N ARG A 313 8.31 15.90 20.45
CA ARG A 313 8.03 16.87 19.39
C ARG A 313 9.25 17.18 18.53
N ALA A 314 10.45 17.22 19.10
CA ALA A 314 11.68 17.43 18.34
C ALA A 314 11.94 16.27 17.35
N MET A 315 11.65 15.03 17.76
CA MET A 315 11.83 13.84 16.92
C MET A 315 10.75 13.68 15.85
N ALA A 316 9.49 13.96 16.17
CA ALA A 316 8.35 13.76 15.28
C ALA A 316 8.47 14.58 13.98
N SER A 317 7.87 14.11 12.89
CA SER A 317 7.69 14.88 11.65
C SER A 317 6.49 15.84 11.74
N GLU A 318 6.39 16.75 10.78
CA GLU A 318 5.20 17.62 10.66
C GLU A 318 3.99 16.89 10.07
N PRO A 319 2.75 17.19 10.51
CA PRO A 319 2.41 18.11 11.59
C PRO A 319 2.64 17.48 12.97
N LYS A 320 3.29 18.21 13.89
CA LYS A 320 3.66 17.69 15.22
C LYS A 320 2.49 17.11 16.01
N ASP A 321 1.32 17.74 15.94
CA ASP A 321 0.13 17.34 16.72
C ASP A 321 -0.45 15.99 16.31
N THR A 322 -0.14 15.49 15.10
CA THR A 322 -0.59 14.16 14.63
C THR A 322 0.53 13.12 14.62
N HIS A 323 1.78 13.53 14.90
CA HIS A 323 2.95 12.64 14.92
C HIS A 323 3.57 12.47 16.29
N THR A 324 3.03 13.15 17.30
CA THR A 324 3.49 13.08 18.68
C THR A 324 2.38 12.48 19.53
N PHE A 325 2.68 11.35 20.16
CA PHE A 325 1.75 10.66 21.05
C PHE A 325 2.36 10.53 22.43
N PHE A 326 1.52 10.58 23.45
CA PHE A 326 1.95 10.44 24.84
C PHE A 326 0.89 9.76 25.68
N THR A 327 1.32 8.85 26.54
CA THR A 327 0.48 8.27 27.60
C THR A 327 1.23 8.31 28.93
N ARG A 328 0.50 8.49 30.03
CA ARG A 328 1.10 8.52 31.38
C ARG A 328 1.52 7.13 31.86
N GLU A 329 0.87 6.08 31.38
CA GLU A 329 1.10 4.71 31.79
C GLU A 329 1.17 3.80 30.57
N PHE A 330 1.96 2.72 30.67
CA PHE A 330 2.11 1.73 29.60
C PHE A 330 0.79 1.03 29.25
N THR A 331 -0.13 0.90 30.19
CA THR A 331 -1.48 0.36 29.97
C THR A 331 -2.31 1.23 29.01
N GLY A 332 -1.99 2.53 28.88
CA GLY A 332 -2.64 3.43 27.95
C GLY A 332 -2.15 3.32 26.50
N LEU A 333 -1.08 2.55 26.24
CA LEU A 333 -0.51 2.39 24.89
C LEU A 333 -1.53 1.84 23.89
N GLU A 334 -2.41 0.95 24.30
CA GLU A 334 -3.44 0.32 23.44
C GLU A 334 -4.35 1.37 22.77
N GLN A 335 -4.59 2.50 23.44
CA GLN A 335 -5.45 3.58 22.91
C GLN A 335 -4.79 4.36 21.76
N LEU A 336 -3.48 4.21 21.57
CA LEU A 336 -2.71 4.93 20.56
C LEU A 336 -2.66 4.21 19.21
N GLU A 337 -3.09 2.94 19.14
CA GLU A 337 -3.08 2.14 17.92
C GLU A 337 -3.84 2.80 16.76
N LEU A 338 -5.12 3.11 16.98
CA LEU A 338 -6.01 3.70 15.97
C LEU A 338 -5.51 5.04 15.43
N PRO A 339 -5.15 6.05 16.26
CA PRO A 339 -4.69 7.32 15.73
C PRO A 339 -3.33 7.20 15.00
N ILE A 340 -2.40 6.35 15.47
CA ILE A 340 -1.14 6.10 14.75
C ILE A 340 -1.43 5.46 13.37
N HIS A 341 -2.31 4.46 13.33
CA HIS A 341 -2.72 3.81 12.09
C HIS A 341 -3.37 4.79 11.11
N CYS A 342 -4.36 5.58 11.55
CA CYS A 342 -5.03 6.54 10.68
C CYS A 342 -4.08 7.60 10.12
N ASN A 343 -3.12 8.08 10.92
CA ASN A 343 -2.20 9.13 10.50
C ASN A 343 -1.19 8.61 9.48
N THR A 344 -0.66 7.40 9.65
CA THR A 344 0.24 6.76 8.66
C THR A 344 -0.43 6.57 7.30
N TYR A 345 -1.72 6.22 7.30
CA TYR A 345 -2.52 6.01 6.10
C TYR A 345 -2.89 7.31 5.37
N THR A 346 -3.13 8.40 6.10
CA THR A 346 -3.67 9.67 5.55
C THR A 346 -2.62 10.69 5.10
N GLN A 347 -1.33 10.47 5.40
CA GLN A 347 -0.22 11.37 5.02
C GLN A 347 -0.16 11.65 3.51
N PRO A 348 -0.31 12.90 3.02
CA PRO A 348 -0.23 13.23 1.60
C PRO A 348 1.17 12.96 1.02
N PHE A 349 1.26 12.55 -0.25
CA PHE A 349 2.54 12.47 -0.95
C PHE A 349 3.02 13.87 -1.37
N PRO A 350 4.33 14.19 -1.23
CA PRO A 350 4.91 15.38 -1.85
C PRO A 350 4.75 15.36 -3.37
#